data_AF-A0A410G3W8-F1
#
_entry.id   AF-A0A410G3W8-F1
#
_cell.length_a   1.000
_cell.length_b   1.000
_cell.length_c   1.000
_cell.angle_alpha   90.00
_cell.angle_beta   90.00
_cell.angle_gamma   90.00
#
_symmetry.space_group_name_H-M   'P 1'
#
loop_
_entity.id
_entity.type
_entity.pdbx_description
1 polymer ?
#
loop_
_entity_poly.entity_id
_entity_poly.type
_entity_poly.pdbx_seq_one_letter_code
_entity_poly.pdbx_strand_id
1 'polypeptide(L)'
;MQNVVDQERHPDGYNDRNPDVRDPDFKYDNYGNLIADRDKEIKEIVYNHLNLPVKIIFENGGEIDYIYACPPFGGMPWELNLEKKYVTAVR
;
A
#
# COMPACT_ATOMS: atom_id res chain seq x y z
N MET A 1 5.01 -1.58 -16.78
CA MET A 1 4.52 -2.97 -16.66
C MET A 1 3.53 -2.94 -15.52
N GLN A 2 2.26 -3.26 -15.78
CA GLN A 2 1.21 -3.15 -14.76
C GLN A 2 0.70 -4.51 -14.30
N ASN A 3 1.16 -5.60 -14.94
CA ASN A 3 0.94 -6.99 -14.54
C ASN A 3 2.25 -7.77 -14.65
N VAL A 4 2.40 -8.83 -13.85
CA VAL A 4 3.55 -9.74 -13.89
C VAL A 4 3.07 -11.13 -14.26
N VAL A 5 3.63 -11.70 -15.32
CA VAL A 5 3.30 -13.06 -15.76
C VAL A 5 4.48 -13.98 -15.47
N ASP A 6 4.28 -14.97 -14.61
CA ASP A 6 5.24 -16.06 -14.44
C ASP A 6 5.12 -17.06 -15.61
N GLN A 7 6.21 -17.23 -16.35
CA GLN A 7 6.28 -18.14 -17.48
C GLN A 7 6.66 -19.55 -17.07
N GLU A 8 7.36 -19.72 -15.95
CA GLU A 8 7.90 -21.01 -15.52
C GLU A 8 6.83 -21.87 -14.84
N ARG A 9 5.76 -21.25 -14.32
CA ARG A 9 4.63 -21.91 -13.64
C ARG A 9 5.08 -22.90 -12.56
N HIS A 10 6.18 -22.57 -11.90
CA HIS A 10 6.69 -23.38 -10.80
C HIS A 10 5.71 -23.26 -9.62
N PRO A 11 5.34 -24.34 -8.93
CA PRO A 11 4.38 -24.29 -7.83
C PRO A 11 4.81 -23.37 -6.66
N ASP A 12 6.12 -23.16 -6.49
CA ASP A 12 6.68 -22.18 -5.53
C ASP A 12 6.97 -20.79 -6.15
N GLY A 13 6.56 -20.58 -7.40
CA GLY A 13 6.79 -19.37 -8.17
C GLY A 13 5.88 -18.20 -7.76
N TYR A 14 5.94 -17.13 -8.54
CA TYR A 14 5.06 -15.98 -8.34
C TYR A 14 3.60 -16.39 -8.58
N ASN A 15 2.76 -16.18 -7.57
CA ASN A 15 1.33 -16.44 -7.66
C ASN A 15 0.59 -15.13 -7.96
N ASP A 16 0.28 -14.94 -9.23
CA ASP A 16 -0.57 -13.85 -9.70
C ASP A 16 -1.99 -14.00 -9.12
N ARG A 17 -2.33 -13.12 -8.19
CA ARG A 17 -3.66 -13.12 -7.54
C ARG A 17 -4.73 -12.49 -8.43
N ASN A 18 -4.36 -11.75 -9.48
CA ASN A 18 -5.26 -11.10 -10.41
C ASN A 18 -4.81 -11.34 -11.86
N PRO A 19 -5.09 -12.53 -12.41
CA PRO A 19 -4.66 -12.88 -13.77
C PRO A 19 -5.40 -12.14 -14.89
N ASP A 20 -6.33 -11.24 -14.56
CA ASP A 20 -7.04 -10.43 -15.56
C ASP A 20 -6.13 -9.32 -16.08
N VAL A 21 -5.48 -9.59 -17.21
CA VAL A 21 -4.61 -8.63 -17.91
C VAL A 21 -5.31 -7.32 -18.30
N ARG A 22 -6.65 -7.26 -18.29
CA ARG A 22 -7.43 -6.04 -18.57
C ARG A 22 -7.64 -5.18 -17.34
N ASP A 23 -7.44 -5.73 -16.14
CA ASP A 23 -7.49 -5.01 -14.89
C ASP A 23 -6.08 -4.95 -14.28
N PRO A 24 -5.36 -3.83 -14.41
CA PRO A 24 -3.94 -3.78 -14.06
C PRO A 24 -3.68 -4.03 -12.57
N ASP A 25 -2.74 -4.90 -12.20
CA ASP A 25 -2.39 -5.25 -10.81
C ASP A 25 -1.95 -4.02 -10.02
N PHE A 26 -1.12 -3.20 -10.65
CA PHE A 26 -0.58 -1.96 -10.10
C PHE A 26 -1.24 -0.75 -10.76
N LYS A 27 -1.91 0.06 -9.95
CA LYS A 27 -2.49 1.34 -10.38
C LYS A 27 -1.75 2.49 -9.75
N TYR A 28 -1.62 3.59 -10.50
CA TYR A 28 -0.92 4.80 -10.05
C TYR A 28 -1.79 6.03 -10.24
N ASP A 29 -1.59 7.03 -9.40
CA ASP A 29 -2.16 8.37 -9.61
C ASP A 29 -1.36 9.18 -10.65
N ASN A 30 -1.83 10.39 -10.95
CA ASN A 30 -1.16 11.30 -11.90
C ASN A 30 0.21 11.80 -11.43
N TYR A 31 0.53 11.64 -10.15
CA TYR A 31 1.82 12.02 -9.56
C TYR A 31 2.80 10.84 -9.51
N GLY A 32 2.38 9.64 -9.93
CA GLY A 32 3.18 8.42 -9.92
C GLY A 32 3.16 7.67 -8.59
N ASN A 33 2.27 8.03 -7.65
CA ASN A 33 2.09 7.29 -6.40
C ASN A 33 1.26 6.02 -6.66
N LEU A 34 1.59 4.92 -5.99
CA LEU A 34 0.86 3.65 -6.09
C LEU A 34 -0.48 3.76 -5.36
N ILE A 35 -1.60 3.54 -6.04
CA ILE A 35 -2.94 3.63 -5.44
C ILE A 35 -3.63 2.27 -5.25
N ALA A 36 -3.18 1.23 -5.95
CA ALA A 36 -3.64 -0.15 -5.74
C ALA A 36 -2.54 -1.14 -6.14
N ASP A 37 -2.48 -2.28 -5.43
CA ASP A 37 -1.57 -3.40 -5.66
C ASP A 37 -2.31 -4.69 -5.29
N ARG A 38 -2.79 -5.40 -6.31
CA ARG A 38 -3.60 -6.60 -6.13
C ARG A 38 -2.80 -7.81 -5.67
N ASP A 39 -1.50 -7.85 -5.94
CA ASP A 39 -0.63 -8.94 -5.48
C ASP A 39 -0.50 -8.93 -3.97
N LYS A 40 -0.61 -7.74 -3.37
CA LYS A 40 -0.63 -7.52 -1.92
C LYS A 40 -2.04 -7.35 -1.34
N GLU A 41 -3.07 -7.60 -2.14
CA GLU A 41 -4.48 -7.40 -1.75
C GLU A 41 -4.78 -5.95 -1.32
N ILE A 42 -4.02 -4.97 -1.83
CA ILE A 42 -4.21 -3.54 -1.56
C ILE A 42 -5.21 -2.98 -2.57
N LYS A 43 -6.35 -2.55 -2.04
CA LYS A 43 -7.45 -1.96 -2.79
C LYS A 43 -7.25 -0.47 -3.04
N GLU A 44 -6.82 0.25 -2.01
CA GLU A 44 -6.69 1.71 -2.05
C GLU A 44 -5.55 2.19 -1.15
N ILE A 45 -4.77 3.15 -1.66
CA ILE A 45 -3.81 3.93 -0.88
C ILE A 45 -4.16 5.40 -1.00
N VAL A 46 -4.39 6.04 0.16
CA VAL A 46 -4.67 7.47 0.27
C VAL A 46 -3.39 8.18 0.68
N TYR A 47 -3.08 9.29 0.01
CA TYR A 47 -1.89 10.10 0.26
C TYR A 47 -2.23 11.48 0.83
N ASN A 48 -1.30 12.05 1.59
CA ASN A 48 -1.35 13.45 1.96
C ASN A 48 -0.70 14.37 0.91
N HIS A 49 -0.74 15.68 1.14
CA HIS A 49 -0.12 16.69 0.28
C HIS A 49 1.42 16.60 0.16
N LEU A 50 2.08 15.71 0.92
CA LEU A 50 3.51 15.44 0.85
C LEU A 50 3.82 14.13 0.12
N ASN A 51 2.83 13.51 -0.54
CA ASN A 51 2.92 12.19 -1.16
C ASN A 51 3.33 11.08 -0.17
N LEU A 52 2.90 11.20 1.08
CA LEU A 52 3.08 10.17 2.09
C LEU A 52 1.77 9.39 2.30
N PRO A 53 1.80 8.03 2.36
CA PRO A 53 0.60 7.23 2.59
C PRO A 53 -0.03 7.53 3.95
N VAL A 54 -1.29 7.91 3.99
CA VAL A 54 -2.03 8.13 5.25
C VAL A 54 -2.97 6.98 5.57
N LYS A 55 -3.47 6.27 4.56
CA LYS A 55 -4.35 5.11 4.74
C LYS A 55 -4.09 4.09 3.65
N ILE A 56 -4.05 2.82 4.03
CA ILE A 56 -4.04 1.67 3.13
C ILE A 56 -5.26 0.81 3.44
N ILE A 57 -6.05 0.49 2.44
CA ILE A 57 -7.25 -0.37 2.54
C ILE A 57 -6.97 -1.66 1.78
N PHE A 58 -7.19 -2.79 2.43
CA PHE A 58 -7.05 -4.11 1.82
C PHE A 58 -8.40 -4.63 1.31
N GLU A 59 -8.38 -5.56 0.36
CA GLU A 59 -9.58 -6.20 -0.21
C GLU A 59 -10.39 -6.95 0.86
N ASN A 60 -9.73 -7.46 1.90
CA ASN A 60 -10.37 -8.11 3.04
C ASN A 60 -11.03 -7.12 4.03
N GLY A 61 -10.98 -5.81 3.77
CA GLY A 61 -11.51 -4.75 4.64
C GLY A 61 -10.58 -4.37 5.80
N GLY A 62 -9.40 -4.98 5.91
CA GLY A 62 -8.35 -4.51 6.81
C GLY A 62 -7.85 -3.13 6.39
N GLU A 63 -7.43 -2.32 7.36
CA GLU A 63 -6.91 -0.98 7.10
C GLU A 63 -5.66 -0.70 7.94
N ILE A 64 -4.73 0.08 7.38
CA ILE A 64 -3.58 0.64 8.09
C ILE A 64 -3.65 2.15 7.97
N ASP A 65 -3.75 2.83 9.11
CA ASP A 65 -3.67 4.28 9.21
C ASP A 65 -2.27 4.73 9.63
N TYR A 66 -1.71 5.70 8.91
CA TYR A 66 -0.45 6.34 9.23
C TYR A 66 -0.70 7.77 9.72
N ILE A 67 -0.17 8.06 10.92
CA ILE A 67 -0.21 9.40 11.49
C ILE A 67 1.20 9.96 11.47
N TYR A 68 1.34 11.09 10.79
CA TYR A 68 2.60 11.84 10.76
C TYR A 68 2.55 12.93 11.83
N ALA A 69 3.08 12.64 13.01
CA ALA A 69 3.20 13.62 14.08
C ALA A 69 4.43 14.51 13.85
N CYS A 70 4.24 15.81 13.98
CA CYS A 70 5.36 16.74 14.17
C CYS A 70 5.83 16.60 15.64
N PRO A 71 7.11 16.33 15.91
CA PRO A 71 7.61 16.26 17.28
C PRO A 71 7.34 17.57 18.03
N PRO A 72 7.00 17.55 19.32
CA PRO A 72 6.91 18.77 20.12
C PRO A 72 8.26 19.50 20.11
N PHE A 73 8.18 20.84 20.07
CA PHE A 73 9.28 21.79 19.86
C PHE A 73 10.63 21.32 20.45
N GLY A 74 11.60 21.06 19.57
CA GLY A 74 12.98 20.72 19.93
C GLY A 74 13.36 19.24 19.74
N GLY A 75 12.41 18.36 19.39
CA GLY A 75 12.72 17.00 18.97
C GLY A 75 13.49 16.96 17.64
N MET A 76 14.57 16.18 17.58
CA MET A 76 15.46 16.08 16.42
C MET A 76 14.70 15.84 15.09
N PRO A 77 14.98 16.62 14.03
CA PRO A 77 14.17 16.66 12.81
C PRO A 77 14.27 15.41 11.92
N TRP A 78 15.13 14.44 12.27
CA TRP A 78 15.38 13.24 11.45
C TRP A 78 14.64 11.97 11.92
N GLU A 79 13.87 12.02 13.00
CA GLU A 79 13.02 10.89 13.42
C GLU A 79 11.56 11.19 13.10
N LEU A 80 11.11 10.71 11.93
CA LEU A 80 9.69 10.55 11.67
C LEU A 80 9.19 9.44 12.60
N ASN A 81 8.51 9.81 13.68
CA ASN A 81 7.82 8.86 14.55
C ASN A 81 6.69 8.20 13.76
N LEU A 82 6.99 7.12 13.04
CA LEU A 82 6.02 6.21 12.46
C LEU A 82 5.43 5.38 13.61
N GLU A 83 4.55 5.98 14.40
CA GLU A 83 3.70 5.21 15.30
C GLU A 83 2.73 4.39 14.43
N LYS A 84 3.13 3.17 14.09
CA LYS A 84 2.28 2.16 13.45
C LYS A 84 1.16 1.82 14.42
N LYS A 85 0.05 2.54 14.35
CA LYS A 85 -1.15 2.19 15.10
C LYS A 85 -1.83 1.06 14.32
N TYR A 86 -1.51 -0.18 14.68
CA TYR A 86 -2.29 -1.34 14.22
C TYR A 86 -3.71 -1.16 14.78
N VAL A 87 -4.65 -0.71 13.96
CA VAL A 87 -6.07 -0.81 14.31
C VAL A 87 -6.50 -2.19 13.88
N THR A 88 -6.40 -3.15 14.80
CA THR A 88 -7.07 -4.44 14.66
C THR A 88 -8.58 -4.18 14.67
N ALA A 89 -9.21 -4.18 13.50
CA ALA A 89 -10.66 -4.30 13.43
C ALA A 89 -11.03 -5.77 13.66
N VAL A 90 -11.63 -6.00 14.82
CA VAL A 90 -12.16 -7.27 15.31
C VAL A 90 -13.37 -7.69 14.47
N ARG A 91 -13.27 -8.79 13.69
CA ARG A 91 -13.93 -10.09 13.93
C ARG A 91 -13.65 -11.08 12.80
#